data_AF-A0A1I4ISW1-F1
#
_entry.id   AF-A0A1I4ISW1-F1
#
_cell.length_a   1.000
_cell.length_b   1.000
_cell.length_c   1.000
_cell.angle_alpha   90.00
_cell.angle_beta   90.00
_cell.angle_gamma   90.00
#
_symmetry.space_group_name_H-M   'P 1'
#
loop_
_entity.id
_entity.type
_entity.pdbx_description
1 polymer ?
#
loop_
_entity_poly.entity_id
_entity_poly.type
_entity_poly.pdbx_seq_one_letter_code
_entity_poly.pdbx_strand_id
1 'polypeptide(L)'
;MIEMVALLALIERCAPDAPLQALVTAARTASGFEPLVLTTHQNGRALTVRAMSRPEAIALASEMKVAGQPVRLGLLGVDAREFDRRDLPLGEAFDSCTNLRVAGELLTRDAKALTVDPRRPARSKAQPPDKVVRGVAADDTPPQPPVPGPPTTATYQPRAWDVYGQAQASAALVYGSAP
;
A
#
# COMPACT_ATOMS: atom_id res chain seq x y z
N MET A 1 -6.02 21.88 2.48
CA MET A 1 -4.78 22.48 3.00
C MET A 1 -5.00 22.93 4.43
N ILE A 2 -4.04 22.68 5.32
CA ILE A 2 -4.07 23.12 6.71
C ILE A 2 -3.33 24.44 6.82
N GLU A 3 -3.94 25.43 7.46
CA GLU A 3 -3.31 26.72 7.75
C GLU A 3 -2.20 26.59 8.78
N MET A 4 -1.19 27.48 8.73
CA MET A 4 -0.03 27.41 9.62
C MET A 4 -0.42 27.40 11.10
N VAL A 5 -1.34 28.26 11.52
CA VAL A 5 -1.78 28.33 12.94
C VAL A 5 -2.47 27.04 13.37
N ALA A 6 -3.29 26.46 12.49
CA ALA A 6 -3.96 25.18 12.75
C ALA A 6 -2.95 24.02 12.83
N LEU A 7 -1.89 24.05 12.00
CA LEU A 7 -0.81 23.08 12.08
C LEU A 7 -0.08 23.16 13.44
N LEU A 8 0.24 24.35 13.92
CA LEU A 8 0.91 24.52 15.22
C LEU A 8 0.08 23.93 16.36
N ALA A 9 -1.23 24.20 16.38
CA ALA A 9 -2.15 23.63 17.36
C ALA A 9 -2.25 22.10 17.26
N LEU A 10 -2.22 21.53 16.03
CA LEU A 10 -2.17 20.08 15.83
C LEU A 10 -0.86 19.48 16.35
N ILE A 11 0.27 20.13 16.11
CA ILE A 11 1.58 19.66 16.60
C ILE A 11 1.61 19.65 18.12
N GLU A 12 1.18 20.74 18.78
CA GLU A 12 1.12 20.82 20.24
C GLU A 12 0.21 19.73 20.84
N ARG A 13 -0.93 19.45 20.20
CA ARG A 13 -1.87 18.44 20.70
C ARG A 13 -1.40 17.01 20.46
N CYS A 14 -0.77 16.75 19.32
CA CYS A 14 -0.57 15.38 18.81
C CYS A 14 0.89 14.92 18.83
N ALA A 15 1.86 15.82 18.92
CA ALA A 15 3.27 15.47 19.06
C ALA A 15 4.04 16.53 19.88
N PRO A 16 3.66 16.79 21.16
CA PRO A 16 4.23 17.87 21.97
C PRO A 16 5.73 17.71 22.24
N ASP A 17 6.23 16.48 22.32
CA ASP A 17 7.63 16.19 22.65
C ASP A 17 8.56 16.20 21.42
N ALA A 18 8.00 16.38 20.22
CA ALA A 18 8.75 16.33 18.97
C ALA A 18 9.30 17.72 18.58
N PRO A 19 10.43 17.79 17.83
CA PRO A 19 10.99 19.07 17.43
C PRO A 19 10.06 19.84 16.47
N LEU A 20 9.42 20.91 16.98
CA LEU A 20 8.42 21.71 16.26
C LEU A 20 8.90 22.14 14.86
N GLN A 21 10.11 22.70 14.77
CA GLN A 21 10.67 23.19 13.50
C GLN A 21 10.87 22.06 12.46
N ALA A 22 11.23 20.86 12.92
CA ALA A 22 11.38 19.70 12.05
C ALA A 22 10.02 19.23 11.51
N LEU A 23 8.98 19.20 12.35
CA LEU A 23 7.63 18.85 11.92
C LEU A 23 7.04 19.87 10.93
N VAL A 24 7.21 21.17 11.19
CA VAL A 24 6.75 22.23 10.26
C VAL A 24 7.48 22.13 8.91
N THR A 25 8.80 21.90 8.92
CA THR A 25 9.60 21.75 7.70
C THR A 25 9.21 20.49 6.93
N ALA A 26 8.98 19.38 7.63
CA ALA A 26 8.54 18.14 7.02
C ALA A 26 7.13 18.28 6.41
N ALA A 27 6.18 18.92 7.10
CA ALA A 27 4.84 19.15 6.56
C ALA A 27 4.87 20.01 5.28
N ARG A 28 5.70 21.05 5.27
CA ARG A 28 5.87 21.91 4.09
C ARG A 28 6.49 21.15 2.91
N THR A 29 7.56 20.38 3.15
CA THR A 29 8.31 19.71 2.07
C THR A 29 7.64 18.44 1.56
N ALA A 30 6.93 17.70 2.43
CA ALA A 30 6.27 16.45 2.06
C ALA A 30 4.94 16.66 1.35
N SER A 31 4.14 17.65 1.79
CA SER A 31 2.76 17.80 1.34
C SER A 31 2.30 19.23 1.05
N GLY A 32 3.08 20.24 1.44
CA GLY A 32 2.58 21.62 1.39
C GLY A 32 1.37 21.83 2.31
N PHE A 33 1.33 21.15 3.46
CA PHE A 33 0.23 21.16 4.43
C PHE A 33 -1.07 20.48 3.94
N GLU A 34 -0.96 19.54 3.00
CA GLU A 34 -2.09 18.77 2.48
C GLU A 34 -2.11 17.35 3.06
N PRO A 35 -3.12 16.98 3.86
CA PRO A 35 -3.12 15.70 4.58
C PRO A 35 -3.34 14.48 3.67
N LEU A 36 -3.82 14.67 2.43
CA LEU A 36 -4.14 13.60 1.48
C LEU A 36 -3.10 13.49 0.35
N VAL A 37 -1.84 13.82 0.65
CA VAL A 37 -0.73 13.69 -0.30
C VAL A 37 -0.06 12.33 -0.15
N LEU A 38 0.30 11.74 -1.29
CA LEU A 38 1.12 10.56 -1.40
C LEU A 38 2.33 10.90 -2.26
N THR A 39 3.51 10.43 -1.88
CA THR A 39 4.72 10.55 -2.69
C THR A 39 5.37 9.19 -2.84
N THR A 40 5.65 8.79 -4.07
CA THR A 40 6.38 7.56 -4.41
C THR A 40 7.58 7.89 -5.30
N HIS A 41 8.55 6.99 -5.37
CA HIS A 41 9.67 7.12 -6.31
C HIS A 41 9.56 6.04 -7.38
N GLN A 42 9.41 6.47 -8.63
CA GLN A 42 9.38 5.59 -9.79
C GLN A 42 10.49 6.00 -10.77
N ASN A 43 11.33 5.05 -11.17
CA ASN A 43 12.42 5.26 -12.14
C ASN A 43 13.32 6.46 -11.79
N GLY A 44 13.65 6.62 -10.50
CA GLY A 44 14.50 7.71 -10.00
C GLY A 44 13.81 9.09 -9.92
N ARG A 45 12.52 9.19 -10.24
CA ARG A 45 11.73 10.43 -10.16
C ARG A 45 10.70 10.33 -9.05
N ALA A 46 10.56 11.40 -8.27
CA ALA A 46 9.47 11.51 -7.31
C ALA A 46 8.17 11.79 -8.06
N LEU A 47 7.13 11.03 -7.73
CA LEU A 47 5.76 11.25 -8.17
C LEU A 47 4.94 11.58 -6.93
N THR A 48 4.37 12.79 -6.91
CA THR A 48 3.50 13.28 -5.83
C THR A 48 2.08 13.36 -6.36
N VAL A 49 1.14 12.75 -5.64
CA VAL A 49 -0.28 12.73 -5.96
C VAL A 49 -1.06 13.29 -4.77
N ARG A 50 -2.00 14.20 -5.04
CA ARG A 50 -2.97 14.68 -4.05
C ARG A 50 -4.31 14.01 -4.34
N ALA A 51 -4.77 13.15 -3.44
CA ALA A 51 -6.10 12.56 -3.55
C ALA A 51 -7.18 13.60 -3.23
N MET A 52 -8.37 13.43 -3.80
CA MET A 52 -9.54 14.26 -3.54
C MET A 52 -10.30 13.83 -2.28
N SER A 53 -10.11 12.57 -1.85
CA SER A 53 -10.79 12.01 -0.68
C SER A 53 -9.92 11.01 0.09
N ARG A 54 -10.27 10.75 1.36
CA ARG A 54 -9.58 9.74 2.17
C ARG A 54 -9.70 8.33 1.58
N PRO A 55 -10.87 7.85 1.09
CA PRO A 55 -10.97 6.54 0.44
C PRO A 55 -10.08 6.41 -0.80
N GLU A 56 -10.02 7.45 -1.63
CA GLU A 56 -9.13 7.48 -2.80
C GLU A 56 -7.66 7.43 -2.39
N ALA A 57 -7.28 8.20 -1.36
CA ALA A 57 -5.91 8.17 -0.82
C ALA A 57 -5.52 6.77 -0.33
N ILE A 58 -6.45 6.06 0.33
CA ILE A 58 -6.25 4.68 0.78
C ILE A 58 -6.11 3.72 -0.40
N ALA A 59 -6.95 3.86 -1.44
CA ALA A 59 -6.87 3.03 -2.63
C ALA A 59 -5.52 3.19 -3.33
N LEU A 60 -5.10 4.43 -3.60
CA LEU A 60 -3.81 4.73 -4.23
C LEU A 60 -2.62 4.23 -3.38
N ALA A 61 -2.65 4.45 -2.06
CA ALA A 61 -1.61 3.94 -1.17
C ALA A 61 -1.53 2.41 -1.21
N SER A 62 -2.68 1.74 -1.25
CA SER A 62 -2.76 0.29 -1.30
C SER A 62 -2.20 -0.25 -2.62
N GLU A 63 -2.54 0.36 -3.75
CA GLU A 63 -1.99 0.01 -5.06
C GLU A 63 -0.46 0.16 -5.09
N MET A 64 0.07 1.29 -4.63
CA MET A 64 1.52 1.52 -4.56
C MET A 64 2.22 0.51 -3.64
N LYS A 65 1.60 0.19 -2.50
CA LYS A 65 2.13 -0.80 -1.55
C LYS A 65 2.15 -2.21 -2.15
N VAL A 66 1.08 -2.63 -2.82
CA VAL A 66 1.00 -3.94 -3.51
C VAL A 66 2.03 -4.02 -4.64
N ALA A 67 2.25 -2.91 -5.36
CA ALA A 67 3.29 -2.80 -6.36
C ALA A 67 4.73 -2.79 -5.80
N GLY A 68 4.90 -2.91 -4.46
CA GLY A 68 6.20 -2.92 -3.79
C GLY A 68 6.94 -1.58 -3.81
N GLN A 69 6.24 -0.49 -4.13
CA GLN A 69 6.83 0.84 -4.25
C GLN A 69 7.02 1.47 -2.86
N PRO A 70 8.14 2.16 -2.61
CA PRO A 70 8.28 2.97 -1.42
C PRO A 70 7.30 4.16 -1.51
N VAL A 71 6.28 4.15 -0.67
CA VAL A 71 5.26 5.21 -0.64
C VAL A 71 5.29 5.94 0.70
N ARG A 72 5.31 7.26 0.62
CA ARG A 72 5.25 8.21 1.74
C ARG A 72 3.85 8.81 1.79
N LEU A 73 3.28 8.87 2.98
CA LEU A 73 1.86 9.09 3.18
C LEU A 73 1.59 10.29 4.09
N GLY A 74 0.60 11.07 3.68
CA GLY A 74 -0.05 12.08 4.49
C GLY A 74 0.78 13.33 4.75
N LEU A 75 0.36 14.08 5.76
CA LEU A 75 0.82 15.43 6.06
C LEU A 75 2.35 15.55 6.17
N LEU A 76 3.01 14.63 6.88
CA LEU A 76 4.47 14.62 7.13
C LEU A 76 5.21 13.65 6.19
N GLY A 77 4.49 13.02 5.25
CA GLY A 77 5.02 12.03 4.33
C GLY A 77 5.67 10.86 5.07
N VAL A 78 5.02 10.23 6.02
CA VAL A 78 5.60 9.08 6.74
C VAL A 78 5.62 7.86 5.81
N ASP A 79 6.70 7.08 5.79
CA ASP A 79 6.77 5.84 4.99
C ASP A 79 5.69 4.85 5.43
N ALA A 80 4.94 4.26 4.49
CA ALA A 80 3.88 3.30 4.76
C ALA A 80 4.30 2.15 5.69
N ARG A 81 5.58 1.74 5.63
CA ARG A 81 6.13 0.66 6.47
C ARG A 81 6.15 1.01 7.95
N GLU A 82 6.19 2.30 8.30
CA GLU A 82 6.19 2.73 9.70
C GLU A 82 4.81 2.57 10.35
N PHE A 83 3.75 2.57 9.54
CA PHE A 83 2.40 2.21 9.98
C PHE A 83 2.26 0.69 10.11
N ASP A 84 2.79 -0.08 9.15
CA ASP A 84 2.80 -1.55 9.21
C ASP A 84 3.52 -2.05 10.47
N ARG A 85 4.67 -1.46 10.82
CA ARG A 85 5.42 -1.82 12.04
C ARG A 85 4.71 -1.51 13.35
N ARG A 86 3.64 -0.72 13.29
CA ARG A 86 2.82 -0.31 14.44
C ARG A 86 1.43 -0.93 14.41
N ASP A 87 1.19 -1.87 13.49
CA ASP A 87 -0.11 -2.49 13.26
C ASP A 87 -1.23 -1.46 13.02
N LEU A 88 -0.88 -0.29 12.45
CA LEU A 88 -1.83 0.76 12.12
C LEU A 88 -2.31 0.57 10.68
N PRO A 89 -3.63 0.67 10.42
CA PRO A 89 -4.14 0.57 9.06
C PRO A 89 -3.68 1.78 8.23
N LEU A 90 -3.44 1.58 6.93
CA LEU A 90 -2.96 2.62 6.01
C LEU A 90 -3.78 3.91 6.05
N GLY A 91 -5.09 3.81 6.29
CA GLY A 91 -5.97 4.97 6.41
C GLY A 91 -5.57 5.95 7.52
N GLU A 92 -4.94 5.45 8.58
CA GLU A 92 -4.46 6.29 9.69
C GLU A 92 -3.31 7.19 9.28
N ALA A 93 -2.60 6.88 8.20
CA ALA A 93 -1.59 7.78 7.65
C ALA A 93 -2.18 9.10 7.15
N PHE A 94 -3.48 9.11 6.83
CA PHE A 94 -4.21 10.29 6.37
C PHE A 94 -4.97 11.02 7.48
N ASP A 95 -4.91 10.52 8.72
CA ASP A 95 -5.28 11.31 9.90
C ASP A 95 -4.09 12.19 10.32
N SER A 96 -4.29 13.50 10.37
CA SER A 96 -3.20 14.45 10.65
C SER A 96 -2.53 14.20 12.00
N CYS A 97 -3.29 13.81 13.03
CA CYS A 97 -2.75 13.60 14.36
C CYS A 97 -2.00 12.27 14.51
N THR A 98 -2.52 11.20 13.91
CA THR A 98 -1.80 9.93 13.85
C THR A 98 -0.53 10.07 13.02
N ASN A 99 -0.58 10.76 11.88
CA ASN A 99 0.60 11.04 11.06
C ASN A 99 1.66 11.87 11.83
N LEU A 100 1.24 12.89 12.58
CA LEU A 100 2.11 13.68 13.45
C LEU A 100 2.74 12.86 14.59
N ARG A 101 1.98 11.99 15.28
CA ARG A 101 2.55 11.12 16.33
C ARG A 101 3.64 10.23 15.77
N VAL A 102 3.35 9.51 14.69
CA VAL A 102 4.31 8.59 14.08
C VAL A 102 5.55 9.35 13.60
N ALA A 103 5.36 10.50 12.97
CA ALA A 103 6.47 11.36 12.56
C ALA A 103 7.31 11.87 13.75
N GLY A 104 6.66 12.29 14.83
CA GLY A 104 7.32 12.75 16.05
C GLY A 104 8.18 11.66 16.69
N GLU A 105 7.63 10.46 16.87
CA GLU A 105 8.38 9.29 17.37
C GLU A 105 9.57 8.91 16.51
N LEU A 106 9.47 9.11 15.18
CA LEU A 106 10.58 8.83 14.28
C LEU A 106 11.70 9.86 14.44
N LEU A 107 11.34 11.13 14.57
CA LEU A 107 12.30 12.23 14.75
C LEU A 107 13.05 12.15 16.09
N THR A 108 12.43 11.60 17.14
CA THR A 108 13.14 11.38 18.42
C THR A 108 14.20 10.29 18.32
N ARG A 109 14.07 9.36 17.37
CA ARG A 109 15.03 8.26 17.14
C ARG A 109 16.09 8.61 16.09
N ASP A 110 15.67 9.27 15.01
CA ASP A 110 16.53 9.68 13.91
C ASP A 110 16.00 10.98 13.29
N ALA A 111 16.76 12.06 13.45
CA ALA A 111 16.43 13.38 12.89
C ALA A 111 16.27 13.37 11.36
N LYS A 112 16.78 12.34 10.65
CA LYS A 112 16.66 12.17 9.20
C LYS A 112 15.53 11.21 8.80
N ALA A 113 14.76 10.67 9.74
CA ALA A 113 13.74 9.65 9.45
C ALA A 113 12.66 10.12 8.46
N LEU A 114 12.38 11.42 8.41
CA LEU A 114 11.41 12.04 7.49
C LEU A 114 12.06 12.59 6.20
N THR A 115 13.36 12.43 6.00
CA THR A 115 14.01 12.87 4.76
C THR A 115 13.81 11.84 3.65
N VAL A 116 13.54 12.32 2.43
CA VAL A 116 13.47 11.46 1.25
C VAL A 116 14.91 11.10 0.90
N ASP A 117 15.31 9.85 1.12
CA ASP A 117 16.52 9.33 0.50
C ASP A 117 16.12 8.54 -0.75
N PRO A 118 16.26 9.12 -1.97
CA PRO A 118 15.90 8.45 -3.21
C PRO A 118 16.78 7.22 -3.51
N ARG A 119 17.90 7.07 -2.79
CA ARG A 119 18.79 5.91 -2.88
C ARG A 119 18.53 4.88 -1.80
N ARG A 120 17.67 5.15 -0.81
CA ARG A 120 17.31 4.14 0.18
C ARG A 120 16.51 3.07 -0.56
N PRO A 121 17.09 1.88 -0.82
CA PRO A 121 16.31 0.83 -1.42
C PRO A 121 15.15 0.56 -0.47
N ALA A 122 14.00 0.22 -1.03
CA ALA A 122 13.02 -0.59 -0.32
C ALA A 122 13.83 -1.68 0.40
N ARG A 123 14.05 -1.58 1.73
CA ARG A 123 14.66 -2.67 2.50
C ARG A 123 13.68 -3.83 2.40
N SER A 124 13.81 -4.65 1.37
CA SER A 124 13.27 -5.98 1.28
C SER A 124 14.18 -6.84 2.15
N LYS A 125 14.02 -6.74 3.47
CA LYS A 125 14.08 -7.97 4.25
C LYS A 125 12.76 -8.68 3.97
N ALA A 126 12.67 -9.30 2.79
CA ALA A 126 11.81 -10.45 2.66
C ALA A 126 12.39 -11.46 3.65
N GLN A 127 11.78 -11.56 4.82
CA GLN A 127 11.91 -12.79 5.59
C GLN A 127 11.41 -13.88 4.62
N PRO A 128 12.25 -14.82 4.17
CA PRO A 128 11.74 -15.92 3.36
C PRO A 128 10.63 -16.60 4.18
N PRO A 129 9.49 -16.96 3.57
CA PRO A 129 8.52 -17.78 4.28
C PRO A 129 9.26 -19.04 4.72
N ASP A 130 9.24 -19.31 6.02
CA ASP A 130 9.70 -20.57 6.56
C ASP A 130 9.11 -21.71 5.72
N LYS A 131 9.98 -22.64 5.33
CA LYS A 131 9.66 -23.76 4.44
C LYS A 131 8.34 -24.41 4.89
N VAL A 132 7.27 -24.21 4.13
CA VAL A 132 6.08 -25.05 4.23
C VAL A 132 6.51 -26.44 3.75
N VAL A 133 6.72 -27.33 4.70
CA VAL A 133 6.97 -28.75 4.46
C VAL A 133 5.74 -29.30 3.73
N ARG A 134 5.95 -29.68 2.47
CA ARG A 134 4.97 -30.38 1.64
C ARG A 134 4.81 -31.80 2.20
N GLY A 135 3.79 -32.01 3.01
CA GLY A 135 3.31 -33.35 3.37
C GLY A 135 2.45 -33.89 2.23
N VAL A 136 2.97 -34.86 1.49
CA VAL A 136 2.19 -35.70 0.58
C VAL A 136 1.71 -36.91 1.37
N ALA A 137 0.40 -37.11 1.45
CA ALA A 137 -0.27 -38.37 1.76
C ALA A 137 -1.54 -38.37 0.89
N ALA A 138 -1.50 -39.07 -0.24
CA ALA A 138 -1.87 -40.48 -0.43
C ALA A 138 -3.38 -40.63 -0.64
N ASP A 139 -3.70 -40.97 -1.90
CA ASP A 139 -5.00 -41.31 -2.48
C ASP A 139 -5.80 -42.34 -1.67
N ASP A 140 -7.11 -42.15 -1.62
CA ASP A 140 -8.11 -43.24 -1.59
C ASP A 140 -9.50 -42.68 -1.99
N THR A 141 -9.92 -42.86 -3.24
CA THR A 141 -11.32 -42.64 -3.67
C THR A 141 -11.77 -43.76 -4.62
N PRO A 142 -12.84 -44.52 -4.29
CA PRO A 142 -13.40 -45.57 -5.17
C PRO A 142 -14.11 -45.03 -6.43
N PRO A 143 -14.25 -45.85 -7.50
CA PRO A 143 -14.49 -45.39 -8.88
C PRO A 143 -15.95 -45.03 -9.20
N GLN A 144 -16.13 -43.97 -10.02
CA GLN A 144 -17.41 -43.56 -10.60
C GLN A 144 -17.61 -44.11 -12.04
N PRO A 145 -18.87 -44.38 -12.49
CA PRO A 145 -19.22 -44.90 -13.82
C PRO A 145 -18.96 -43.89 -14.98
N PRO A 146 -18.91 -44.35 -16.26
CA PRO A 146 -18.30 -43.62 -17.36
C PRO A 146 -19.13 -42.41 -17.81
N VAL A 147 -18.50 -41.23 -17.81
CA VAL A 147 -19.04 -39.95 -18.28
C VAL A 147 -18.52 -39.67 -19.71
N PRO A 148 -19.34 -39.11 -20.63
CA PRO A 148 -18.96 -38.82 -22.01
C PRO A 148 -17.71 -37.91 -22.14
N GLY A 149 -16.90 -38.16 -23.19
CA GLY A 149 -15.58 -37.56 -23.39
C GLY A 149 -15.56 -36.02 -23.55
N PRO A 150 -14.37 -35.39 -23.34
CA PRO A 150 -14.24 -33.96 -23.11
C PRO A 150 -14.41 -33.11 -24.39
N PRO A 151 -14.90 -31.86 -24.27
CA PRO A 151 -14.72 -30.87 -25.33
C PRO A 151 -13.23 -30.54 -25.47
N THR A 152 -12.74 -30.52 -26.70
CA THR A 152 -11.36 -30.15 -27.03
C THR A 152 -11.07 -28.72 -26.55
N THR A 153 -10.48 -28.57 -25.37
CA THR A 153 -9.97 -27.28 -24.92
C THR A 153 -8.72 -26.95 -25.73
N ALA A 154 -8.84 -25.98 -26.64
CA ALA A 154 -7.65 -25.31 -27.16
C ALA A 154 -6.90 -24.73 -25.97
N THR A 155 -5.68 -25.21 -25.71
CA THR A 155 -4.82 -24.67 -24.65
C THR A 155 -4.50 -23.21 -24.94
N TYR A 156 -5.01 -22.32 -24.10
CA TYR A 156 -4.67 -20.91 -24.13
C TYR A 156 -3.19 -20.73 -23.78
N GLN A 157 -2.40 -20.23 -24.73
CA GLN A 157 -1.01 -19.82 -24.50
C GLN A 157 -1.01 -18.35 -24.08
N PRO A 158 -0.68 -18.02 -22.82
CA PRO A 158 -0.63 -16.63 -22.39
C PRO A 158 0.49 -15.89 -23.13
N ARG A 159 0.21 -14.68 -23.60
CA ARG A 159 1.26 -13.80 -24.12
C ARG A 159 2.10 -13.27 -22.95
N ALA A 160 3.37 -12.98 -23.20
CA ALA A 160 4.36 -12.63 -22.17
C ALA A 160 4.00 -11.45 -21.25
N TRP A 161 2.98 -10.64 -21.61
CA TRP A 161 2.52 -9.49 -20.83
C TRP A 161 1.27 -9.76 -19.98
N ASP A 162 0.63 -10.93 -20.10
CA ASP A 162 -0.54 -11.29 -19.29
C ASP A 162 -0.13 -12.02 -17.99
N VAL A 163 0.32 -11.23 -17.01
CA VAL A 163 0.81 -11.73 -15.71
C VAL A 163 -0.32 -12.02 -14.71
N TYR A 164 -1.51 -11.47 -14.93
CA TYR A 164 -2.64 -11.54 -13.97
C TYR A 164 -3.81 -12.43 -14.43
N GLY A 165 -3.71 -13.09 -15.61
CA GLY A 165 -4.66 -14.12 -16.06
C GLY A 165 -6.07 -13.62 -16.37
N GLN A 166 -6.23 -12.32 -16.67
CA GLN A 166 -7.55 -11.70 -16.85
C GLN A 166 -8.23 -12.07 -18.18
N ALA A 167 -7.54 -12.75 -19.10
CA ALA A 167 -8.10 -13.17 -20.39
C ALA A 167 -9.12 -14.32 -20.31
N GLN A 168 -9.42 -14.86 -19.13
CA GLN A 168 -10.37 -15.98 -18.96
C GLN A 168 -11.85 -15.61 -18.82
N ALA A 169 -12.25 -14.35 -18.98
CA ALA A 169 -13.67 -13.99 -18.88
C ALA A 169 -14.42 -14.19 -20.22
N SER A 170 -14.78 -15.44 -20.55
CA SER A 170 -15.85 -15.68 -21.53
C SER A 170 -17.20 -15.55 -20.82
N ALA A 171 -17.84 -14.39 -20.92
CA ALA A 171 -19.19 -14.20 -20.39
C ALA A 171 -20.23 -14.88 -21.30
N ALA A 172 -20.55 -16.15 -21.02
CA ALA A 172 -21.75 -16.79 -21.57
C ALA A 172 -22.90 -16.56 -20.59
N LEU A 173 -23.71 -15.52 -20.82
CA LEU A 173 -24.98 -15.34 -20.12
C LEU A 173 -26.03 -16.24 -20.79
N VAL A 174 -26.51 -17.26 -20.09
CA VAL A 174 -27.67 -18.06 -20.47
C VAL A 174 -28.85 -17.61 -19.63
N TYR A 175 -29.84 -16.95 -20.25
CA TYR A 175 -31.14 -16.74 -19.62
C TYR A 175 -32.03 -17.95 -19.94
N GLY A 176 -32.35 -18.73 -18.90
CA GLY A 176 -33.39 -19.75 -18.98
C GLY A 176 -34.75 -19.12 -18.71
N SER A 177 -35.71 -19.35 -19.61
CA SER A 177 -37.13 -19.06 -19.43
C SER A 177 -37.87 -20.32 -18.98
N ALA A 178 -38.65 -20.26 -17.90
CA ALA A 178 -39.83 -21.11 -17.63
C ALA A 178 -40.42 -20.80 -16.25
N PRO A 179 -41.68 -21.17 -15.97
CA PRO A 179 -42.65 -21.87 -16.84
C PRO A 179 -43.75 -20.97 -17.45
#